data_AF-A0A4U6BPE0-F1
#
_entry.id   AF-A0A4U6BPE0-F1
#
_cell.length_a   1.000
_cell.length_b   1.000
_cell.length_c   1.000
_cell.angle_alpha   90.00
_cell.angle_beta   90.00
_cell.angle_gamma   90.00
#
_symmetry.space_group_name_H-M   'P 1'
#
loop_
_entity.id
_entity.type
_entity.pdbx_description
1 polymer ?
#
loop_
_entity_poly.entity_id
_entity_poly.type
_entity_poly.pdbx_seq_one_letter_code
_entity_poly.pdbx_strand_id
1 'polypeptide(L)'
;MISWTEVPLDYEPLTGSNDVFVVATSVFQASSLGKNTPARNRERQAHFERQLKNIAWHLGSRNVPVFLSFNGERRRMDKGCIGLAVTAGILEHPVDGPEDFVTHVTLTAEPPTPF
;
A
#
# COMPACT_ATOMS: atom_id res chain seq x y z
N MET A 1 17.14 6.73 3.77
CA MET A 1 16.91 7.03 2.34
C MET A 1 15.76 6.16 1.85
N ILE A 2 14.89 6.68 0.96
CA ILE A 2 13.77 5.91 0.41
C ILE A 2 14.31 4.87 -0.58
N SER A 3 13.97 3.60 -0.37
CA SER A 3 14.22 2.52 -1.32
C SER A 3 12.95 2.28 -2.14
N TRP A 4 13.08 2.33 -3.47
CA TRP A 4 11.99 2.06 -4.40
C TRP A 4 12.09 0.61 -4.87
N THR A 5 10.99 -0.15 -4.73
CA THR A 5 10.95 -1.53 -5.23
C THR A 5 10.31 -1.56 -6.61
N GLU A 6 11.04 -2.08 -7.59
CA GLU A 6 10.51 -2.31 -8.93
C GLU A 6 9.46 -3.41 -8.91
N VAL A 7 8.32 -3.14 -9.52
CA VAL A 7 7.27 -4.12 -9.77
C VAL A 7 6.96 -4.11 -11.27
N PRO A 8 6.94 -5.28 -11.95
CA PRO A 8 6.67 -5.37 -13.38
C PRO A 8 5.15 -5.27 -13.65
N LEU A 9 4.55 -4.20 -13.17
CA LEU A 9 3.13 -3.91 -13.24
C LEU A 9 2.94 -2.47 -13.71
N ASP A 10 1.92 -2.26 -14.54
CA ASP A 10 1.42 -0.92 -14.80
C ASP A 10 0.51 -0.47 -13.67
N TYR A 11 0.62 0.80 -13.28
CA TYR A 11 -0.33 1.36 -12.34
C TYR A 11 -1.67 1.63 -13.02
N GLU A 12 -2.74 1.01 -12.51
CA GLU A 12 -4.10 1.23 -13.00
C GLU A 12 -4.86 2.19 -12.07
N PRO A 13 -5.09 3.46 -12.45
CA PRO A 13 -5.84 4.41 -11.64
C PRO A 13 -7.33 4.06 -11.60
N LEU A 14 -7.99 4.40 -10.48
CA LEU A 14 -9.45 4.36 -10.39
C LEU A 14 -10.06 5.63 -11.00
N THR A 15 -10.73 5.51 -12.16
CA THR A 15 -11.37 6.64 -12.84
C THR A 15 -12.36 7.36 -11.94
N GLY A 16 -12.30 8.70 -11.88
CA GLY A 16 -13.22 9.52 -11.10
C GLY A 16 -12.94 9.53 -9.58
N SER A 17 -11.82 8.97 -9.14
CA SER A 17 -11.38 8.97 -7.74
C SER A 17 -9.93 9.42 -7.61
N ASN A 18 -9.51 9.69 -6.37
CA ASN A 18 -8.10 9.97 -6.08
C ASN A 18 -7.28 8.68 -6.09
N ASP A 19 -6.03 8.78 -6.54
CA ASP A 19 -5.09 7.67 -6.57
C ASP A 19 -4.89 6.99 -5.22
N VAL A 20 -4.66 5.68 -5.26
CA VAL A 20 -4.34 4.85 -4.08
C VAL A 20 -2.85 4.56 -3.98
N PHE A 21 -2.11 4.76 -5.07
CA PHE A 21 -0.67 4.93 -5.12
C PHE A 21 -0.36 6.31 -5.71
N VAL A 22 0.08 7.23 -4.87
CA VAL A 22 0.26 8.65 -5.20
C VAL A 22 1.68 8.94 -5.66
N VAL A 23 1.84 9.88 -6.59
CA VAL A 23 3.15 10.41 -7.00
C VAL A 23 3.67 11.31 -5.87
N ALA A 24 4.41 10.71 -4.92
CA ALA A 24 4.94 11.41 -3.76
C ALA A 24 6.24 10.79 -3.27
N THR A 25 7.16 11.64 -2.82
CA THR A 25 8.42 11.25 -2.14
C THR A 25 8.38 11.47 -0.63
N SER A 26 7.24 11.94 -0.09
CA SER A 26 7.09 12.16 1.35
C SER A 26 7.02 10.84 2.12
N VAL A 27 7.71 10.80 3.26
CA VAL A 27 7.64 9.69 4.22
C VAL A 27 6.57 9.93 5.27
N PHE A 28 6.22 8.90 6.04
CA PHE A 28 5.29 9.00 7.15
C PHE A 28 5.61 7.93 8.21
N GLN A 29 5.41 8.30 9.47
CA GLN A 29 5.58 7.40 10.62
C GLN A 29 4.33 6.54 10.85
N ALA A 30 4.52 5.37 11.43
CA ALA A 30 3.46 4.42 11.78
C ALA A 30 2.46 5.04 12.76
N SER A 31 2.95 5.81 13.74
CA SER A 31 2.13 6.57 14.70
C SER A 31 1.11 7.51 14.05
N SER A 32 1.37 7.90 12.80
CA SER A 32 0.54 8.82 12.04
C SER A 32 -0.57 8.11 11.24
N LEU A 33 -0.58 6.77 11.22
CA LEU A 33 -1.61 5.92 10.64
C LEU A 33 -2.74 5.70 11.66
N GLY A 34 -3.66 6.66 11.74
CA GLY A 34 -4.74 6.64 12.72
C GLY A 34 -6.03 7.20 12.14
N LYS A 35 -6.67 6.47 11.23
CA LYS A 35 -8.04 6.79 10.81
C LYS A 35 -8.99 5.82 11.51
N ASN A 36 -9.62 6.29 12.58
CA ASN A 36 -10.73 5.58 13.23
C ASN A 36 -12.08 5.85 12.55
N THR A 37 -12.06 6.46 11.36
CA THR A 37 -13.26 6.82 10.61
C THR A 37 -13.49 5.84 9.47
N PRO A 38 -14.75 5.43 9.20
CA PRO A 38 -15.07 4.55 8.08
C PRO A 38 -14.60 5.13 6.74
N ALA A 39 -14.27 4.25 5.79
CA ALA A 39 -13.92 4.66 4.43
C ALA A 39 -15.07 5.45 3.81
N ARG A 40 -14.87 6.76 3.60
CA ARG A 40 -15.85 7.63 2.93
C ARG A 40 -16.12 7.19 1.48
N ASN A 41 -15.10 6.64 0.82
CA ASN A 41 -15.21 6.06 -0.52
C ASN A 41 -14.84 4.58 -0.47
N ARG A 42 -15.85 3.70 -0.43
CA ARG A 42 -15.68 2.24 -0.36
C ARG A 42 -15.05 1.66 -1.63
N GLU A 43 -15.37 2.22 -2.79
CA GLU A 43 -14.83 1.77 -4.07
C GLU A 43 -13.33 2.02 -4.15
N ARG A 44 -12.88 3.22 -3.75
CA ARG A 44 -11.45 3.55 -3.66
C ARG A 44 -10.70 2.60 -2.72
N GLN A 45 -11.31 2.28 -1.58
CA GLN A 45 -10.71 1.36 -0.62
C GLN A 45 -10.62 -0.07 -1.18
N ALA A 46 -11.69 -0.57 -1.80
CA ALA A 46 -11.68 -1.88 -2.45
C ALA A 46 -10.66 -1.95 -3.61
N HIS A 47 -10.51 -0.87 -4.36
CA HIS A 47 -9.48 -0.75 -5.40
C HIS A 47 -8.07 -0.81 -4.83
N PHE A 48 -7.79 -0.08 -3.73
CA PHE A 48 -6.52 -0.18 -3.01
C PHE A 48 -6.21 -1.61 -2.57
N GLU A 49 -7.17 -2.29 -1.94
CA GLU A 49 -6.98 -3.66 -1.47
C GLU A 49 -6.70 -4.64 -2.62
N ARG A 50 -7.38 -4.47 -3.76
CA ARG A 50 -7.13 -5.27 -4.97
C ARG A 50 -5.72 -5.05 -5.51
N GLN A 51 -5.30 -3.79 -5.65
CA GLN A 51 -3.94 -3.45 -6.10
C GLN A 51 -2.89 -4.03 -5.15
N LEU A 52 -3.08 -3.86 -3.84
CA LEU A 52 -2.18 -4.38 -2.81
C LEU A 52 -2.03 -5.91 -2.88
N LYS A 53 -3.14 -6.64 -3.03
CA LYS A 53 -3.12 -8.10 -3.19
C LYS A 53 -2.42 -8.53 -4.49
N ASN A 54 -2.64 -7.80 -5.58
CA ASN A 54 -1.98 -8.07 -6.85
C ASN A 54 -0.46 -7.91 -6.73
N ILE A 55 0.00 -6.82 -6.10
CA ILE A 55 1.42 -6.57 -5.85
C ILE A 55 2.01 -7.67 -4.93
N ALA A 56 1.32 -8.01 -3.84
CA ALA A 56 1.75 -9.08 -2.93
C ALA A 56 1.89 -10.43 -3.64
N TRP A 57 0.95 -10.75 -4.53
CA TRP A 57 1.01 -11.94 -5.38
C TRP A 57 2.23 -11.92 -6.30
N HIS A 58 2.46 -10.82 -7.02
CA HIS A 58 3.61 -10.66 -7.91
C HIS A 58 4.96 -10.74 -7.18
N LEU A 59 5.03 -10.24 -5.95
CA LEU A 59 6.22 -10.30 -5.12
C LEU A 59 6.38 -11.65 -4.40
N GLY A 60 5.36 -12.52 -4.42
CA GLY A 60 5.34 -13.75 -3.62
C GLY A 60 5.47 -13.51 -2.12
N SER A 61 5.00 -12.35 -1.62
CA SER A 61 5.25 -11.88 -0.26
C SER A 61 4.03 -11.18 0.33
N ARG A 62 3.69 -11.49 1.59
CA ARG A 62 2.73 -10.71 2.38
C ARG A 62 3.25 -9.33 2.76
N ASN A 63 4.56 -9.17 2.81
CA ASN A 63 5.22 -7.92 3.16
C ASN A 63 5.46 -7.10 1.88
N VAL A 64 4.68 -6.04 1.71
CA VAL A 64 4.65 -5.22 0.49
C VAL A 64 5.34 -3.88 0.72
N PRO A 65 6.32 -3.49 -0.12
CA PRO A 65 6.96 -2.18 -0.03
C PRO A 65 5.98 -1.03 -0.25
N VAL A 66 6.08 0.01 0.56
CA VAL A 66 5.23 1.22 0.47
C VAL A 66 5.59 2.09 -0.73
N PHE A 67 6.86 2.05 -1.13
CA PHE A 67 7.43 2.83 -2.22
C PHE A 67 7.73 1.91 -3.40
N LEU A 68 6.92 2.02 -4.44
CA LEU A 68 6.97 1.15 -5.62
C LEU A 68 7.33 1.93 -6.88
N SER A 69 8.04 1.28 -7.77
CA SER A 69 8.29 1.74 -9.13
C SER A 69 7.51 0.82 -10.08
N PHE A 70 6.42 1.34 -10.63
CA PHE A 70 5.57 0.66 -11.60
C PHE A 70 6.13 0.90 -13.00
N ASN A 71 6.93 -0.04 -13.53
CA ASN A 71 7.59 0.11 -14.82
C ASN A 71 8.33 1.47 -14.99
N GLY A 72 9.00 1.93 -13.92
CA GLY A 72 9.71 3.21 -13.88
C GLY A 72 8.91 4.38 -13.31
N GLU A 73 7.59 4.24 -13.10
CA GLU A 73 6.78 5.25 -12.45
C GLU A 73 6.79 5.09 -10.92
N ARG A 74 7.47 6.02 -10.23
CA ARG A 74 7.59 6.00 -8.77
C ARG A 74 6.32 6.49 -8.08
N ARG A 75 5.67 5.59 -7.34
CA ARG A 75 4.45 5.88 -6.56
C ARG A 75 4.53 5.31 -5.15
N ARG A 76 4.00 6.07 -4.20
CA ARG A 76 3.90 5.69 -2.78
C ARG A 76 2.47 5.30 -2.46
N MET A 77 2.25 4.24 -1.70
CA MET A 77 0.93 3.91 -1.17
C MET A 77 0.30 5.10 -0.43
N ASP A 78 -0.97 5.39 -0.71
CA ASP A 78 -1.67 6.45 0.00
C ASP A 78 -1.79 6.14 1.49
N LYS A 79 -1.37 7.11 2.31
CA LYS A 79 -1.39 6.99 3.78
C LYS A 79 -2.82 6.74 4.29
N GLY A 80 -3.81 7.37 3.65
CA GLY A 80 -5.22 7.20 4.00
C GLY A 80 -5.75 5.80 3.74
N CYS A 81 -5.38 5.20 2.61
CA CYS A 81 -5.70 3.82 2.26
C CYS A 81 -5.07 2.80 3.22
N ILE A 82 -3.80 3.00 3.59
CA ILE A 82 -3.13 2.14 4.59
C ILE A 82 -3.89 2.16 5.90
N GLY A 83 -4.18 3.35 6.44
CA GLY A 83 -4.89 3.48 7.72
C GLY A 83 -6.26 2.77 7.71
N LEU A 84 -7.02 2.91 6.62
CA LEU A 84 -8.31 2.23 6.48
C LEU A 84 -8.18 0.71 6.35
N ALA A 85 -7.16 0.21 5.66
CA ALA A 85 -6.91 -1.23 5.51
C ALA A 85 -6.48 -1.88 6.83
N VAL A 86 -5.74 -1.15 7.69
CA VAL A 86 -5.44 -1.58 9.06
C VAL A 86 -6.73 -1.70 9.87
N THR A 87 -7.59 -0.67 9.87
CA THR A 87 -8.88 -0.71 10.57
C THR A 87 -9.81 -1.81 10.07
N ALA A 88 -9.73 -2.15 8.78
CA ALA A 88 -10.50 -3.23 8.18
C ALA A 88 -9.94 -4.64 8.45
N GLY A 89 -8.77 -4.76 9.11
CA GLY A 89 -8.12 -6.04 9.38
C GLY A 89 -7.45 -6.69 8.16
N ILE A 90 -7.24 -5.92 7.08
CA ILE A 90 -6.54 -6.38 5.87
C ILE A 90 -5.03 -6.31 6.04
N LEU A 91 -4.56 -5.28 6.77
CA LEU A 91 -3.16 -5.08 7.11
C LEU A 91 -2.93 -5.29 8.60
N GLU A 92 -1.79 -5.86 8.95
CA GLU A 92 -1.23 -5.75 10.28
C GLU A 92 -0.91 -4.28 10.59
N HIS A 93 -0.82 -3.92 11.88
CA HIS A 93 -0.40 -2.58 12.27
C HIS A 93 1.05 -2.33 11.78
N PRO A 94 1.29 -1.37 10.87
CA PRO A 94 2.63 -1.13 10.36
C PRO A 94 3.54 -0.61 11.47
N VAL A 95 4.82 -0.94 11.36
CA VAL A 95 5.88 -0.42 12.22
C VAL A 95 6.86 0.40 11.40
N ASP A 96 7.48 1.38 12.06
CA ASP A 96 8.54 2.14 11.42
C ASP A 96 9.76 1.24 11.18
N GLY A 97 10.37 1.39 10.00
CA GLY A 97 11.60 0.69 9.65
C GLY A 97 12.83 1.36 10.29
N PRO A 98 14.04 0.89 9.94
CA PRO A 98 15.31 1.41 10.49
C PRO A 98 15.51 2.92 10.28
N GLU A 99 14.83 3.51 9.30
CA GLU A 99 14.93 4.93 8.92
C GLU A 99 13.85 5.80 9.58
N ASP A 100 13.15 5.30 10.61
CA ASP A 100 12.11 6.01 11.37
C ASP A 100 10.87 6.41 10.54
N PHE A 101 10.55 5.60 9.52
CA PHE A 101 9.29 5.71 8.77
C PHE A 101 8.84 4.35 8.24
N VAL A 102 7.56 4.26 7.87
CA VAL A 102 6.95 3.04 7.32
C VAL A 102 7.53 2.72 5.95
N THR A 103 8.27 1.63 5.84
CA THR A 103 8.87 1.16 4.58
C THR A 103 8.04 0.07 3.91
N HIS A 104 7.29 -0.71 4.69
CA HIS A 104 6.49 -1.83 4.23
C HIS A 104 5.16 -1.92 4.98
N VAL A 105 4.20 -2.61 4.38
CA VAL A 105 2.94 -3.02 5.01
C VAL A 105 2.76 -4.53 4.87
N THR A 106 2.21 -5.17 5.90
CA THR A 106 2.04 -6.63 5.92
C THR A 106 0.57 -7.00 5.80
N LEU A 107 0.23 -7.81 4.79
CA LEU A 107 -1.09 -8.43 4.69
C LEU A 107 -1.32 -9.43 5.82
N THR A 108 -2.51 -9.41 6.41
CA THR A 108 -2.91 -10.36 7.47
C THR A 108 -3.10 -11.79 6.94
N ALA A 109 -3.46 -11.94 5.66
CA ALA A 109 -3.62 -13.22 4.98
C ALA A 109 -2.54 -13.44 3.92
N GLU A 110 -2.21 -14.70 3.65
CA GLU A 110 -1.27 -15.06 2.57
C GLU A 110 -1.86 -14.74 1.19
N PRO A 111 -1.03 -14.21 0.25
CA PRO A 111 -1.44 -14.14 -1.13
C PRO A 111 -1.63 -15.57 -1.66
N PRO A 112 -2.61 -15.82 -2.55
CA PRO A 112 -2.77 -17.12 -3.16
C PRO A 112 -1.48 -17.54 -3.87
N THR A 113 -1.02 -18.77 -3.65
CA THR A 113 0.20 -19.28 -4.30
C THR A 113 -0.05 -19.46 -5.80
N PRO A 114 0.85 -19.01 -6.70
CA PRO A 114 0.75 -19.40 -8.11
C PRO A 114 0.96 -20.92 -8.22
N PHE A 115 0.03 -21.61 -8.90
CA PHE A 115 0.13 -23.03 -9.25
C PHE A 115 0.98 -23.22 -10.52
#